data_AF-A0A2V6G648-F1
#
_entry.id   AF-A0A2V6G648-F1
#
_cell.length_a   1.000
_cell.length_b   1.000
_cell.length_c   1.000
_cell.angle_alpha   90.00
_cell.angle_beta   90.00
_cell.angle_gamma   90.00
#
_symmetry.space_group_name_H-M   'P 1'
#
loop_
_entity.id
_entity.type
_entity.pdbx_description
1 polymer ?
#
loop_
_entity_poly.entity_id
_entity_poly.type
_entity_poly.pdbx_seq_one_letter_code
_entity_poly.pdbx_strand_id
1 'polypeptide(L)'
;MRTIRGLLLVLAIAVFAAILYSWISLLREHFAPTQVTATPTPEPSATRAPLITGRPDITKLFNGITVHSMLETPPGSDASTERVDPESYVLELKLRARVPSPNKTIEELAKITPQLPTLLPGLASMLSPEPVSPFFAELYETKVKMLRENLARLDQLLSRHNFYDCQTVLELRHPQTHRKALLLQADMDVDADGSDGDRLPSGTGAPTNFKPFTSLKWAKQTHRPNPYLAPTEDRLRRAENELALKTTTPDRKRDLRGVIPQLRNEVATLKKFSFLIGATDPYIVVPGAFTRGADAVKTGDYALVVFANTVYPAVVGDIGPNDKVGEASFRIAKEINPQSTPYNRPVSELKVTYLVFPGTADPPFGPPDLEKLQVRCQKLVDEIGGATVPLHHWVNILPTPTPSPTPSPTPSPSPAATSTISPAASASPGFAFPVPSASANP
;
A
#
# COMPACT_ATOMS: atom_id res chain seq x y z
N MET A 1 38.41 -56.97 1.96
CA MET A 1 37.54 -55.78 2.19
C MET A 1 37.11 -55.54 3.65
N ARG A 2 37.31 -56.46 4.61
CA ARG A 2 36.97 -56.21 6.04
C ARG A 2 38.06 -55.51 6.87
N THR A 3 39.32 -55.56 6.47
CA THR A 3 40.46 -55.00 7.23
C THR A 3 40.65 -53.49 7.04
N ILE A 4 40.33 -52.94 5.86
CA ILE A 4 40.50 -51.50 5.57
C ILE A 4 39.40 -50.66 6.25
N ARG A 5 38.17 -51.17 6.37
CA ARG A 5 37.08 -50.48 7.09
C ARG A 5 37.31 -50.41 8.60
N GLY A 6 37.97 -51.42 9.19
CA GLY A 6 38.36 -51.38 10.60
C GLY A 6 39.44 -50.33 10.86
N LEU A 7 40.43 -50.21 9.97
CA LEU A 7 41.51 -49.23 10.10
C LEU A 7 40.99 -47.79 9.97
N LEU A 8 40.06 -47.53 9.05
CA LEU A 8 39.43 -46.21 8.88
C LEU A 8 38.55 -45.81 10.08
N LEU A 9 37.88 -46.77 10.72
CA LEU A 9 37.09 -46.52 11.92
C LEU A 9 37.98 -46.17 13.12
N VAL A 10 39.11 -46.87 13.28
CA VAL A 10 40.09 -46.60 14.34
C VAL A 10 40.74 -45.23 14.14
N LEU A 11 41.07 -44.85 12.90
CA LEU A 11 41.58 -43.52 12.57
C LEU A 11 40.56 -42.41 12.85
N ALA A 12 39.29 -42.63 12.50
CA ALA A 12 38.22 -41.67 12.79
C ALA A 12 38.01 -41.47 14.30
N ILE A 13 38.05 -42.55 15.08
CA ILE A 13 37.93 -42.49 16.54
C ILE A 13 39.14 -41.79 17.16
N ALA A 14 40.36 -42.04 16.67
CA ALA A 14 41.56 -41.39 17.16
C ALA A 14 41.56 -39.87 16.88
N VAL A 15 41.11 -39.46 15.69
CA VAL A 15 40.97 -38.04 15.33
C VAL A 15 39.88 -37.37 16.18
N PHE A 16 38.75 -38.04 16.39
CA PHE A 16 37.69 -37.51 17.25
C PHE A 16 38.15 -37.36 18.71
N ALA A 17 38.88 -38.33 19.24
CA ALA A 17 39.47 -38.25 20.58
C ALA A 17 40.50 -37.13 20.72
N ALA A 18 41.33 -36.90 19.69
CA ALA A 18 42.29 -35.80 19.67
C ALA A 18 41.59 -34.42 19.65
N ILE A 19 40.50 -34.29 18.88
CA ILE A 19 39.69 -33.07 18.85
C ILE A 19 39.00 -32.83 20.19
N LEU A 20 38.43 -33.88 20.81
CA LEU A 20 37.80 -33.78 22.12
C LEU A 20 38.81 -33.39 23.21
N TYR A 21 40.01 -33.99 23.18
CA TYR A 21 41.08 -33.68 24.11
C TYR A 21 41.57 -32.24 23.95
N SER A 22 41.73 -31.77 22.70
CA SER A 22 42.11 -30.39 22.42
C SER A 22 41.04 -29.38 22.87
N TRP A 23 39.75 -29.73 22.76
CA TRP A 23 38.64 -28.89 23.21
C TRP A 23 38.54 -28.84 24.74
N ILE A 24 38.74 -29.97 25.42
CA ILE A 24 38.79 -30.06 26.89
C ILE A 24 40.02 -29.32 27.45
N SER A 25 41.16 -29.40 26.77
CA SER A 25 42.36 -28.64 27.14
C SER A 25 42.14 -27.13 27.00
N LEU A 26 41.45 -26.67 25.94
CA LEU A 26 41.09 -25.26 25.76
C LEU A 26 40.12 -24.76 26.83
N LEU A 27 39.13 -25.57 27.23
CA LEU A 27 38.23 -25.22 28.34
C LEU A 27 38.98 -25.16 29.67
N ARG A 28 39.99 -26.02 29.88
CA ARG A 28 40.75 -26.04 31.14
C ARG A 28 41.67 -24.82 31.29
N GLU A 29 42.19 -24.27 30.19
CA GLU A 29 42.92 -22.99 30.22
C GLU A 29 42.00 -21.78 30.45
N HIS A 30 40.76 -21.82 29.95
CA HIS A 30 39.79 -20.74 30.18
C HIS A 30 39.21 -20.72 31.60
N PHE A 31 39.32 -21.81 32.36
CA PHE A 31 38.73 -21.97 33.70
C PHE A 31 39.73 -22.36 34.81
N ALA A 32 41.04 -22.21 34.59
CA ALA A 32 42.01 -22.39 35.66
C ALA A 32 41.89 -21.22 36.68
N PRO A 33 41.59 -21.47 37.97
CA PRO A 33 41.60 -20.41 38.96
C PRO A 33 43.05 -19.97 39.21
N THR A 34 43.34 -18.69 38.94
CA THR A 34 44.62 -18.08 39.25
C THR A 34 44.85 -18.11 40.76
N GLN A 35 45.90 -18.81 41.21
CA GLN A 35 46.37 -18.73 42.59
C GLN A 35 46.80 -17.29 42.90
N VAL A 36 46.20 -16.69 43.93
CA VAL A 36 46.59 -15.38 44.46
C VAL A 36 47.79 -15.58 45.38
N THR A 37 48.99 -15.22 44.91
CA THR A 37 50.15 -14.98 45.78
C THR A 37 50.12 -13.52 46.22
N ALA A 38 49.99 -13.29 47.53
CA ALA A 38 50.06 -11.97 48.12
C ALA A 38 51.51 -11.45 48.11
N THR A 39 51.72 -10.23 47.62
CA THR A 39 52.97 -9.47 47.78
C THR A 39 52.58 -7.98 47.86
N PRO A 40 53.21 -7.19 48.76
CA PRO A 40 52.59 -5.98 49.31
C PRO A 40 52.50 -4.82 48.32
N THR A 41 51.47 -4.01 48.56
CA THR A 41 51.13 -2.72 47.96
C THR A 41 52.34 -1.78 47.80
N PRO A 42 52.63 -1.30 46.59
CA PRO A 42 53.14 0.05 46.40
C PRO A 42 51.97 1.04 46.26
N GLU A 43 52.14 2.23 46.82
CA GLU A 43 51.19 3.35 46.82
C GLU A 43 50.60 3.65 45.43
N PRO A 44 49.34 4.15 45.36
CA PRO A 44 48.67 4.40 44.11
C PRO A 44 49.30 5.61 43.41
N SER A 45 50.16 5.38 42.42
CA SER A 45 50.33 6.36 41.35
C SER A 45 49.12 6.23 40.43
N ALA A 46 48.23 7.21 40.48
CA ALA A 46 47.03 7.32 39.65
C ALA A 46 47.42 7.36 38.16
N THR A 47 47.65 6.18 37.57
CA THR A 47 47.81 6.03 36.14
C THR A 47 46.41 6.03 35.55
N ARG A 48 46.00 7.21 35.08
CA ARG A 48 44.78 7.44 34.32
C ARG A 48 44.65 6.36 33.24
N ALA A 49 43.62 5.51 33.33
CA ALA A 49 43.34 4.52 32.30
C ALA A 49 43.24 5.21 30.93
N PRO A 50 43.83 4.65 29.86
CA PRO A 50 43.79 5.28 28.56
C PRO A 50 42.34 5.38 28.08
N LEU A 51 41.94 6.56 27.61
CA LEU A 51 40.70 6.75 26.87
C LEU A 51 40.78 5.89 25.60
N ILE A 52 40.10 4.74 25.59
CA ILE A 52 39.89 3.98 24.36
C ILE A 52 38.78 4.70 23.59
N THR A 53 39.13 5.71 22.82
CA THR A 53 38.21 6.31 21.85
C THR A 53 38.12 5.37 20.66
N GLY A 54 37.02 4.61 20.58
CA GLY A 54 36.72 3.80 19.40
C GLY A 54 36.59 4.71 18.17
N ARG A 55 37.19 4.33 17.04
CA ARG A 55 36.93 5.01 15.76
C ARG A 55 35.45 4.87 15.42
N PRO A 56 34.79 5.91 14.86
CA PRO A 56 33.39 5.83 14.51
C PRO A 56 33.17 4.75 13.45
N ASP A 57 32.34 3.75 13.78
CA ASP A 57 31.85 2.80 12.79
C ASP A 57 30.66 3.44 12.05
N ILE A 58 30.66 3.34 10.73
CA ILE A 58 29.63 3.89 9.86
C ILE A 58 28.91 2.73 9.19
N THR A 59 27.73 2.41 9.68
CA THR A 59 26.84 1.40 9.09
C THR A 59 25.54 2.05 8.60
N LYS A 60 25.05 1.59 7.44
CA LYS A 60 23.71 1.94 6.96
C LYS A 60 22.73 0.89 7.44
N LEU A 61 21.70 1.32 8.18
CA LEU A 61 20.59 0.45 8.54
C LEU A 61 19.66 0.24 7.34
N PHE A 62 18.86 -0.83 7.40
CA PHE A 62 17.87 -1.19 6.37
C PHE A 62 16.86 -0.06 6.07
N ASN A 63 16.62 0.85 7.02
CA ASN A 63 15.74 2.01 6.87
C ASN A 63 16.39 3.23 6.18
N GLY A 64 17.63 3.10 5.68
CA GLY A 64 18.37 4.17 5.00
C GLY A 64 19.00 5.20 5.94
N ILE A 65 19.03 4.91 7.25
CA ILE A 65 19.66 5.73 8.28
C ILE A 65 21.15 5.41 8.32
N THR A 66 21.97 6.46 8.38
CA THR A 66 23.41 6.34 8.62
C THR A 66 23.65 6.43 10.12
N VAL A 67 24.19 5.37 10.70
CA VAL A 67 24.51 5.31 12.13
C VAL A 67 26.00 5.57 12.30
N HIS A 68 26.31 6.52 13.17
CA HIS A 68 27.66 6.75 13.68
C HIS A 68 27.67 6.24 15.12
N SER A 69 28.37 5.14 15.37
CA SER A 69 28.52 4.57 16.71
C SER A 69 29.90 4.85 17.24
N MET A 70 29.97 5.39 18.46
CA MET A 70 31.21 5.62 19.19
C MET A 70 31.05 5.03 20.58
N LEU A 71 32.04 4.28 21.04
CA LEU A 71 32.11 3.78 22.41
C LEU A 71 33.11 4.64 23.18
N GLU A 72 32.63 5.28 24.24
CA GLU A 72 33.44 6.04 25.18
C GLU A 72 33.42 5.32 26.53
N THR A 73 34.60 5.05 27.09
CA THR A 73 34.75 4.39 28.39
C THR A 73 35.57 5.27 29.34
N PRO A 74 34.99 6.35 29.87
CA PRO A 74 35.67 7.16 30.89
C PRO A 74 35.89 6.34 32.18
N PRO A 75 36.96 6.59 32.95
CA PRO A 75 37.16 5.92 34.23
C PRO A 75 36.05 6.28 35.23
N GLY A 76 35.43 5.27 35.85
CA GLY A 76 34.42 5.41 36.91
C GLY A 76 34.93 4.99 38.31
N SER A 77 34.02 5.00 39.28
CA SER A 77 34.20 4.56 40.66
C SER A 77 34.07 3.03 40.81
N ASP A 78 33.90 2.53 42.04
CA ASP A 78 33.61 1.11 42.27
C ASP A 78 32.26 0.70 41.64
N ALA A 79 32.17 -0.56 41.21
CA ALA A 79 31.01 -1.05 40.48
C ALA A 79 29.69 -0.99 41.28
N SER A 80 29.74 -0.99 42.62
CA SER A 80 28.55 -0.82 43.46
C SER A 80 27.97 0.58 43.33
N THR A 81 28.84 1.59 43.31
CA THR A 81 28.46 2.99 43.07
C THR A 81 27.95 3.19 41.64
N GLU A 82 28.69 2.71 40.63
CA GLU A 82 28.31 2.90 39.22
C GLU A 82 27.00 2.17 38.86
N ARG A 83 26.68 1.05 39.51
CA ARG A 83 25.46 0.28 39.20
C ARG A 83 24.16 1.01 39.55
N VAL A 84 24.19 1.93 40.51
CA VAL A 84 23.01 2.67 40.95
C VAL A 84 22.90 4.06 40.31
N ASP A 85 23.94 4.52 39.63
CA ASP A 85 23.92 5.76 38.86
C ASP A 85 23.41 5.48 37.42
N PRO A 86 22.27 6.07 37.02
CA PRO A 86 21.73 5.87 35.67
C PRO A 86 22.64 6.41 34.56
N GLU A 87 23.57 7.32 34.88
CA GLU A 87 24.48 7.91 33.90
C GLU A 87 25.73 7.05 33.63
N SER A 88 25.98 6.03 34.46
CA SER A 88 27.14 5.14 34.32
C SER A 88 27.06 4.17 33.13
N TYR A 89 25.87 4.00 32.53
CA TYR A 89 25.68 3.13 31.36
C TYR A 89 24.61 3.68 30.41
N VAL A 90 24.99 4.73 29.65
CA VAL A 90 24.09 5.50 28.78
C VAL A 90 24.37 5.26 27.30
N LEU A 91 23.29 5.21 26.51
CA LEU A 91 23.34 5.30 25.05
C LEU A 91 22.68 6.62 24.60
N GLU A 92 23.45 7.50 23.97
CA GLU A 92 22.92 8.73 23.38
C GLU A 92 22.50 8.52 21.92
N LEU A 93 21.22 8.78 21.61
CA LEU A 93 20.70 8.72 20.25
C LEU A 93 20.39 10.13 19.72
N LYS A 94 21.08 10.53 18.65
CA LYS A 94 20.85 11.83 17.98
C LYS A 94 20.57 11.64 16.50
N LEU A 95 19.29 11.64 16.13
CA LEU A 95 18.88 11.65 14.73
C LEU A 95 18.85 13.08 14.18
N ARG A 96 19.56 13.32 13.08
CA ARG A 96 19.53 14.59 12.34
C ARG A 96 18.79 14.41 11.02
N ALA A 97 17.53 14.82 10.97
CA ALA A 97 16.73 14.87 9.76
C ALA A 97 16.52 16.32 9.32
N ARG A 98 16.82 16.65 8.05
CA ARG A 98 16.54 17.98 7.49
C ARG A 98 15.14 17.97 6.91
N VAL A 99 14.26 18.86 7.39
CA VAL A 99 12.95 19.08 6.77
C VAL A 99 13.15 19.83 5.46
N PRO A 100 12.60 19.36 4.32
CA PRO A 100 12.79 20.01 3.04
C PRO A 100 11.93 21.25 2.87
N SER A 101 12.34 22.13 1.97
CA SER A 101 11.55 23.29 1.52
C SER A 101 10.76 22.94 0.26
N PRO A 102 9.50 23.40 0.12
CA PRO A 102 8.68 23.13 -1.04
C PRO A 102 9.10 23.96 -2.25
N ASN A 103 8.97 23.39 -3.45
CA ASN A 103 9.02 24.13 -4.72
C ASN A 103 7.78 25.03 -4.86
N LYS A 104 7.95 26.24 -5.40
CA LYS A 104 6.91 27.27 -5.47
C LYS A 104 6.67 27.81 -6.88
N THR A 105 7.67 27.76 -7.76
CA THR A 105 7.55 28.31 -9.12
C THR A 105 7.43 27.22 -10.17
N ILE A 106 6.94 27.59 -11.35
CA ILE A 106 6.79 26.65 -12.48
C ILE A 106 8.15 26.08 -12.93
N GLU A 107 9.23 26.87 -12.85
CA GLU A 107 10.59 26.43 -13.16
C GLU A 107 11.10 25.41 -12.14
N GLU A 108 10.76 25.57 -10.86
CA GLU A 108 11.11 24.60 -9.82
C GLU A 108 10.33 23.30 -9.99
N LEU A 109 9.03 23.38 -10.29
CA LEU A 109 8.22 22.20 -10.63
C LEU A 109 8.78 21.46 -11.85
N ALA A 110 9.27 22.19 -12.85
CA ALA A 110 9.86 21.65 -14.06
C ALA A 110 11.21 20.92 -13.83
N LYS A 111 11.95 21.23 -12.76
CA LYS A 111 13.16 20.44 -12.40
C LYS A 111 12.82 18.99 -12.07
N ILE A 112 11.58 18.75 -11.64
CA ILE A 112 11.07 17.46 -11.18
C ILE A 112 10.29 16.76 -12.29
N THR A 113 9.37 17.50 -12.93
CA THR A 113 8.55 17.04 -14.05
C THR A 113 8.78 17.98 -15.24
N PRO A 114 9.86 17.79 -16.06
CA PRO A 114 10.27 18.77 -17.09
C PRO A 114 9.20 19.14 -18.11
N GLN A 115 8.31 18.22 -18.43
CA GLN A 115 7.25 18.43 -19.42
C GLN A 115 6.02 19.12 -18.85
N LEU A 116 5.93 19.30 -17.53
CA LEU A 116 4.74 19.85 -16.86
C LEU A 116 4.28 21.21 -17.43
N PRO A 117 5.18 22.20 -17.66
CA PRO A 117 4.76 23.49 -18.22
C PRO A 117 4.26 23.39 -19.66
N THR A 118 4.75 22.40 -20.41
CA THR A 118 4.29 22.15 -21.79
C THR A 118 2.97 21.39 -21.79
N LEU A 119 2.80 20.40 -20.92
CA LEU A 119 1.59 19.59 -20.84
C LEU A 119 0.40 20.38 -20.34
N LEU A 120 0.61 21.25 -19.34
CA LEU A 120 -0.43 22.06 -18.69
C LEU A 120 0.01 23.54 -18.65
N PRO A 121 -0.03 24.26 -19.79
CA PRO A 121 0.52 25.60 -19.92
C PRO A 121 -0.15 26.64 -19.03
N GLY A 122 -1.41 26.41 -18.64
CA GLY A 122 -2.14 27.32 -17.75
C GLY A 122 -1.68 27.26 -16.29
N LEU A 123 -0.90 26.25 -15.85
CA LEU A 123 -0.45 26.17 -14.45
C LEU A 123 0.36 27.38 -14.00
N ALA A 124 1.18 27.95 -14.88
CA ALA A 124 2.01 29.10 -14.56
C ALA A 124 1.17 30.33 -14.13
N SER A 125 -0.01 30.53 -14.73
CA SER A 125 -0.89 31.66 -14.40
C SER A 125 -1.69 31.44 -13.10
N MET A 126 -1.75 30.21 -12.60
CA MET A 126 -2.48 29.85 -11.38
C MET A 126 -1.64 30.01 -10.10
N LEU A 127 -0.32 30.12 -10.22
CA LEU A 127 0.59 30.24 -9.08
C LEU A 127 0.50 31.64 -8.48
N SER A 128 0.11 31.72 -7.20
CA SER A 128 0.18 32.94 -6.42
C SER A 128 1.62 33.18 -5.90
N PRO A 129 1.93 34.37 -5.34
CA PRO A 129 3.22 34.61 -4.69
C PRO A 129 3.50 33.68 -3.48
N GLU A 130 2.45 33.22 -2.81
CA GLU A 130 2.52 32.27 -1.69
C GLU A 130 1.64 31.05 -1.99
N PRO A 131 2.08 30.16 -2.90
CA PRO A 131 1.23 29.07 -3.39
C PRO A 131 1.28 27.85 -2.47
N VAL A 132 2.16 27.84 -1.46
CA VAL A 132 2.41 26.66 -0.62
C VAL A 132 1.21 26.40 0.28
N SER A 133 0.64 25.20 0.17
CA SER A 133 -0.46 24.79 1.02
C SER A 133 0.02 24.51 2.46
N PRO A 134 -0.76 24.87 3.49
CA PRO A 134 -0.51 24.47 4.88
C PRO A 134 -0.35 22.95 5.06
N PHE A 135 -0.94 22.16 4.16
CA PHE A 135 -0.83 20.71 4.14
C PHE A 135 0.61 20.19 4.03
N PHE A 136 1.52 20.93 3.38
CA PHE A 136 2.93 20.55 3.32
C PHE A 136 3.58 20.60 4.71
N ALA A 137 3.28 21.64 5.49
CA ALA A 137 3.77 21.77 6.85
C ALA A 137 3.18 20.70 7.78
N GLU A 138 1.85 20.49 7.74
CA GLU A 138 1.18 19.45 8.55
C GLU A 138 1.75 18.04 8.28
N LEU A 139 2.04 17.73 7.01
CA LEU A 139 2.66 16.46 6.61
C LEU A 139 4.04 16.27 7.28
N TYR A 140 4.93 17.26 7.17
CA TYR A 140 6.28 17.14 7.73
C TYR A 140 6.31 17.24 9.26
N GLU A 141 5.40 18.01 9.87
CA GLU A 141 5.22 18.01 11.33
C GLU A 141 4.79 16.63 11.84
N THR A 142 3.87 15.97 11.12
CA THR A 142 3.45 14.59 11.43
C THR A 142 4.62 13.61 11.31
N LYS A 143 5.41 13.69 10.22
CA LYS A 143 6.61 12.85 10.06
C LYS A 143 7.66 13.09 11.15
N VAL A 144 7.91 14.34 11.54
CA VAL A 144 8.84 14.69 12.63
C VAL A 144 8.33 14.16 13.97
N LYS A 145 7.02 14.26 14.23
CA LYS A 145 6.41 13.66 15.42
C LYS A 145 6.62 12.15 15.47
N MET A 146 6.41 11.45 14.36
CA MET A 146 6.65 10.01 14.27
C MET A 146 8.12 9.63 14.47
N LEU A 147 9.07 10.42 13.96
CA LEU A 147 10.49 10.22 14.26
C LEU A 147 10.78 10.35 15.75
N ARG A 148 10.17 11.34 16.42
CA ARG A 148 10.35 11.57 17.86
C ARG A 148 9.78 10.42 18.70
N GLU A 149 8.57 9.97 18.36
CA GLU A 149 7.86 8.91 19.10
C GLU A 149 8.52 7.53 18.95
N ASN A 150 9.24 7.30 17.84
CA ASN A 150 9.87 6.01 17.53
C ASN A 150 11.40 6.05 17.60
N LEU A 151 12.04 7.12 18.09
CA LEU A 151 13.50 7.24 18.10
C LEU A 151 14.21 6.11 18.85
N ALA A 152 13.58 5.60 19.92
CA ALA A 152 14.06 4.46 20.69
C ALA A 152 13.72 3.09 20.07
N ARG A 153 12.87 3.06 19.03
CA ARG A 153 12.46 1.86 18.28
C ARG A 153 12.89 2.00 16.83
N LEU A 154 14.19 1.83 16.58
CA LEU A 154 14.80 2.05 15.26
C LEU A 154 14.18 1.20 14.15
N ASP A 155 13.58 0.07 14.49
CA ASP A 155 12.82 -0.81 13.60
C ASP A 155 11.50 -0.20 13.11
N GLN A 156 10.89 0.69 13.90
CA GLN A 156 9.64 1.39 13.60
C GLN A 156 9.88 2.83 13.13
N LEU A 157 11.13 3.24 13.03
CA LEU A 157 11.48 4.59 12.60
C LEU A 157 11.20 4.75 11.10
N LEU A 158 10.60 5.88 10.72
CA LEU A 158 10.34 6.22 9.31
C LEU A 158 11.61 6.06 8.49
N SER A 159 11.50 5.35 7.36
CA SER A 159 12.60 5.21 6.43
C SER A 159 12.96 6.56 5.82
N ARG A 160 14.22 6.73 5.39
CA ARG A 160 14.64 7.95 4.67
C ARG A 160 13.75 8.20 3.45
N HIS A 161 13.37 7.14 2.75
CA HIS A 161 12.52 7.23 1.58
C HIS A 161 11.13 7.78 1.94
N ASN A 162 10.45 7.18 2.92
CA ASN A 162 9.12 7.65 3.36
C ASN A 162 9.20 9.04 4.00
N PHE A 163 10.31 9.43 4.63
CA PHE A 163 10.44 10.78 5.16
C PHE A 163 10.52 11.85 4.05
N TYR A 164 11.06 11.50 2.88
CA TYR A 164 11.28 12.40 1.75
C TYR A 164 10.42 12.04 0.52
N ASP A 165 9.20 11.55 0.72
CA ASP A 165 8.23 11.15 -0.32
C ASP A 165 7.50 12.34 -0.97
N CYS A 166 7.64 13.55 -0.42
CA CYS A 166 6.92 14.75 -0.87
C CYS A 166 7.86 15.89 -1.22
N GLN A 167 7.83 16.36 -2.47
CA GLN A 167 8.59 17.51 -2.94
C GLN A 167 7.88 18.84 -2.68
N THR A 168 6.57 18.92 -2.94
CA THR A 168 5.77 20.14 -2.72
C THR A 168 4.28 19.83 -2.66
N VAL A 169 3.52 20.71 -2.01
CA VAL A 169 2.05 20.77 -2.07
C VAL A 169 1.64 22.24 -2.26
N LEU A 170 0.94 22.53 -3.34
CA LEU A 170 0.57 23.88 -3.76
C LEU A 170 -0.94 24.02 -3.92
N GLU A 171 -1.48 25.13 -3.42
CA GLU A 171 -2.84 25.59 -3.67
C GLU A 171 -2.84 26.54 -4.87
N LEU A 172 -3.56 26.15 -5.90
CA LEU A 172 -3.63 26.86 -7.17
C LEU A 172 -5.04 27.41 -7.38
N ARG A 173 -5.13 28.60 -7.98
CA ARG A 173 -6.42 29.17 -8.40
C ARG A 173 -6.27 29.87 -9.73
N HIS A 174 -7.03 29.42 -10.72
CA HIS A 174 -7.02 30.04 -12.03
C HIS A 174 -7.65 31.45 -11.98
N PRO A 175 -6.99 32.50 -12.52
CA PRO A 175 -7.39 33.88 -12.30
C PRO A 175 -8.77 34.24 -12.87
N GLN A 176 -9.15 33.67 -14.03
CA GLN A 176 -10.42 33.99 -14.68
C GLN A 176 -11.56 33.04 -14.30
N THR A 177 -11.32 31.74 -14.37
CA THR A 177 -12.36 30.71 -14.07
C THR A 177 -12.55 30.48 -12.58
N HIS A 178 -11.60 30.95 -11.76
CA HIS A 178 -11.54 30.70 -10.31
C HIS A 178 -11.46 29.21 -9.93
N ARG A 179 -11.21 28.32 -10.91
CA ARG A 179 -11.00 26.90 -10.66
C ARG A 179 -9.83 26.71 -9.70
N LYS A 180 -10.12 26.10 -8.56
CA LYS A 180 -9.12 25.67 -7.59
C LYS A 180 -8.52 24.33 -8.02
N ALA A 181 -7.24 24.15 -7.74
CA ALA A 181 -6.58 22.86 -7.80
C ALA A 181 -5.55 22.73 -6.67
N LEU A 182 -5.36 21.51 -6.18
CA LEU A 182 -4.28 21.15 -5.27
C LEU A 182 -3.25 20.36 -6.06
N LEU A 183 -2.05 20.90 -6.20
CA LEU A 183 -0.93 20.25 -6.89
C LEU A 183 0.00 19.64 -5.85
N LEU A 184 0.45 18.40 -6.09
CA LEU A 184 1.52 17.79 -5.31
C LEU A 184 2.54 17.09 -6.22
N GLN A 185 3.82 17.14 -5.84
CA GLN A 185 4.87 16.35 -6.48
C GLN A 185 5.42 15.34 -5.48
N ALA A 186 5.39 14.07 -5.84
CA ALA A 186 5.74 12.96 -4.98
C ALA A 186 6.29 11.78 -5.81
N ASP A 187 6.70 10.72 -5.13
CA ASP A 187 6.86 9.41 -5.76
C ASP A 187 5.50 8.77 -6.06
N MET A 188 5.48 7.47 -6.38
CA MET A 188 4.24 6.72 -6.52
C MET A 188 4.35 5.32 -5.93
N ASP A 189 3.71 5.13 -4.79
CA ASP A 189 3.35 3.84 -4.22
C ASP A 189 2.04 3.29 -4.82
N VAL A 190 1.84 1.99 -4.60
CA VAL A 190 0.72 1.23 -5.14
C VAL A 190 -0.34 1.01 -4.07
N ASP A 191 -1.56 1.47 -4.35
CA ASP A 191 -2.75 1.02 -3.64
C ASP A 191 -3.47 -0.07 -4.45
N ALA A 192 -3.59 -1.25 -3.84
CA ALA A 192 -4.29 -2.39 -4.43
C ALA A 192 -5.65 -2.62 -3.78
N ASP A 193 -6.07 -1.76 -2.86
CA ASP A 193 -7.24 -1.93 -2.02
C ASP A 193 -8.56 -1.88 -2.78
N GLY A 194 -9.60 -2.26 -2.06
CA GLY A 194 -10.97 -2.19 -2.51
C GLY A 194 -11.48 -3.45 -3.22
N SER A 195 -12.79 -3.57 -3.24
CA SER A 195 -13.48 -4.73 -3.80
C SER A 195 -14.92 -4.42 -4.18
N ASP A 196 -15.41 -5.04 -5.23
CA ASP A 196 -16.80 -4.90 -5.67
C ASP A 196 -17.37 -6.25 -6.08
N GLY A 197 -18.16 -6.88 -5.20
CA GLY A 197 -18.81 -8.16 -5.49
C GLY A 197 -19.86 -8.10 -6.60
N ASP A 198 -20.32 -6.90 -7.00
CA ASP A 198 -21.26 -6.74 -8.09
C ASP A 198 -20.54 -6.82 -9.46
N ARG A 199 -19.34 -6.25 -9.56
CA ARG A 199 -18.50 -6.23 -10.78
C ARG A 199 -17.49 -7.37 -10.87
N LEU A 200 -16.93 -7.80 -9.74
CA LEU A 200 -15.90 -8.84 -9.64
C LEU A 200 -16.25 -9.82 -8.51
N PRO A 201 -17.02 -10.88 -8.80
CA PRO A 201 -17.53 -11.79 -7.77
C PRO A 201 -16.45 -12.70 -7.17
N SER A 202 -15.29 -12.81 -7.81
CA SER A 202 -14.14 -13.59 -7.34
C SER A 202 -13.04 -12.65 -6.85
N GLY A 203 -12.51 -12.92 -5.66
CA GLY A 203 -11.36 -12.18 -5.15
C GLY A 203 -10.11 -12.48 -5.99
N THR A 204 -9.34 -11.43 -6.31
CA THR A 204 -7.97 -11.58 -6.79
C THR A 204 -7.06 -11.79 -5.57
N GLY A 205 -6.02 -12.61 -5.68
CA GLY A 205 -5.14 -12.91 -4.53
C GLY A 205 -4.69 -11.64 -3.80
N ALA A 206 -5.17 -11.46 -2.58
CA ALA A 206 -4.99 -10.22 -1.82
C ALA A 206 -3.57 -10.14 -1.24
N PRO A 207 -2.84 -9.03 -1.44
CA PRO A 207 -1.57 -8.81 -0.76
C PRO A 207 -1.75 -8.71 0.76
N THR A 208 -0.67 -8.84 1.52
CA THR A 208 -0.65 -8.90 3.00
C THR A 208 -1.32 -7.69 3.65
N ASN A 209 -1.15 -6.50 3.07
CA ASN A 209 -1.68 -5.24 3.59
C ASN A 209 -3.01 -4.81 2.95
N PHE A 210 -3.60 -5.68 2.12
CA PHE A 210 -4.84 -5.39 1.39
C PHE A 210 -6.01 -5.12 2.32
N LYS A 211 -6.76 -4.07 2.05
CA LYS A 211 -8.08 -3.84 2.60
C LYS A 211 -9.13 -3.99 1.51
N PRO A 212 -10.23 -4.73 1.77
CA PRO A 212 -11.29 -4.90 0.78
C PRO A 212 -12.16 -3.65 0.60
N PHE A 213 -11.82 -2.52 1.19
CA PHE A 213 -12.61 -1.29 1.17
C PHE A 213 -11.71 -0.07 0.91
N THR A 214 -12.18 0.81 0.02
CA THR A 214 -11.68 2.17 -0.13
C THR A 214 -12.59 3.15 0.59
N SER A 215 -12.14 4.38 0.78
CA SER A 215 -12.96 5.47 1.32
C SER A 215 -14.12 5.82 0.38
N LEU A 216 -13.91 5.81 -0.94
CA LEU A 216 -14.97 5.95 -1.93
C LEU A 216 -15.78 4.65 -2.00
N LYS A 217 -17.08 4.76 -1.75
CA LYS A 217 -18.00 3.63 -1.71
C LYS A 217 -19.41 4.01 -2.10
N TRP A 218 -20.17 3.05 -2.58
CA TRP A 218 -21.58 3.20 -2.97
C TRP A 218 -22.41 2.00 -2.50
N ALA A 219 -23.72 2.17 -2.43
CA ALA A 219 -24.62 1.09 -2.05
C ALA A 219 -24.53 -0.06 -3.08
N LYS A 220 -24.53 -1.30 -2.60
CA LYS A 220 -24.54 -2.48 -3.48
C LYS A 220 -25.74 -2.43 -4.43
N GLN A 221 -25.49 -2.82 -5.68
CA GLN A 221 -26.51 -2.88 -6.72
C GLN A 221 -27.16 -4.27 -6.80
N THR A 222 -26.50 -5.30 -6.27
CA THR A 222 -27.02 -6.67 -6.29
C THR A 222 -26.94 -7.34 -4.91
N HIS A 223 -27.61 -8.48 -4.77
CA HIS A 223 -27.51 -9.34 -3.59
C HIS A 223 -26.23 -10.19 -3.54
N ARG A 224 -25.34 -10.08 -4.53
CA ARG A 224 -24.10 -10.87 -4.56
C ARG A 224 -23.21 -10.46 -3.39
N PRO A 225 -22.74 -11.43 -2.57
CA PRO A 225 -21.85 -11.11 -1.47
C PRO A 225 -20.51 -10.58 -1.99
N ASN A 226 -19.89 -9.72 -1.21
CA ASN A 226 -18.51 -9.32 -1.47
C ASN A 226 -17.58 -10.54 -1.32
N PRO A 227 -16.59 -10.77 -2.20
CA PRO A 227 -15.70 -11.93 -2.13
C PRO A 227 -14.90 -12.03 -0.82
N TYR A 228 -14.68 -10.90 -0.13
CA TYR A 228 -13.97 -10.85 1.15
C TYR A 228 -14.88 -10.91 2.38
N LEU A 229 -16.20 -11.02 2.19
CA LEU A 229 -17.16 -11.08 3.29
C LEU A 229 -17.00 -12.36 4.11
N ALA A 230 -17.08 -13.54 3.49
CA ALA A 230 -17.03 -14.82 4.20
C ALA A 230 -15.71 -15.02 4.97
N PRO A 231 -14.51 -14.75 4.38
CA PRO A 231 -13.26 -14.81 5.15
C PRO A 231 -13.23 -13.84 6.35
N THR A 232 -13.89 -12.69 6.25
CA THR A 232 -13.95 -11.70 7.34
C THR A 232 -14.91 -12.12 8.43
N GLU A 233 -16.06 -12.71 8.08
CA GLU A 233 -16.97 -13.34 9.05
C GLU A 233 -16.31 -14.50 9.79
N ASP A 234 -15.48 -15.29 9.10
CA ASP A 234 -14.69 -16.37 9.71
C ASP A 234 -13.61 -15.83 10.66
N ARG A 235 -12.95 -14.72 10.32
CA ARG A 235 -12.01 -14.02 11.24
C ARG A 235 -12.74 -13.50 12.48
N LEU A 236 -13.91 -12.88 12.31
CA LEU A 236 -14.73 -12.41 13.41
C LEU A 236 -15.14 -13.55 14.35
N ARG A 237 -15.68 -14.63 13.78
CA ARG A 237 -16.10 -15.81 14.55
C ARG A 237 -14.95 -16.42 15.33
N ARG A 238 -13.76 -16.53 14.72
CA ARG A 238 -12.56 -17.02 15.42
C ARG A 238 -12.14 -16.10 16.57
N ALA A 239 -12.14 -14.79 16.37
CA ALA A 239 -11.80 -13.82 17.41
C ALA A 239 -12.80 -13.86 18.58
N GLU A 240 -14.10 -13.96 18.30
CA GLU A 240 -15.15 -14.08 19.32
C GLU A 240 -15.03 -15.39 20.11
N ASN A 241 -14.78 -16.50 19.42
CA ASN A 241 -14.54 -17.79 20.06
C ASN A 241 -13.29 -17.75 20.95
N GLU A 242 -12.19 -17.17 20.47
CA GLU A 242 -10.94 -17.02 21.23
C GLU A 242 -11.14 -16.15 22.48
N LEU A 243 -11.94 -15.09 22.39
CA LEU A 243 -12.26 -14.23 23.53
C LEU A 243 -13.04 -14.99 24.61
N ALA A 244 -13.92 -15.91 24.21
CA ALA A 244 -14.73 -16.73 25.11
C ALA A 244 -13.95 -17.86 25.80
N LEU A 245 -12.76 -18.23 25.29
CA LEU A 245 -11.94 -19.28 25.91
C LEU A 245 -11.42 -18.85 27.28
N LYS A 246 -11.47 -19.79 28.24
CA LYS A 246 -10.91 -19.59 29.59
C LYS A 246 -9.38 -19.51 29.57
N THR A 247 -8.74 -20.15 28.60
CA THR A 247 -7.27 -20.26 28.46
C THR A 247 -6.61 -19.02 27.84
N THR A 248 -7.37 -18.10 27.26
CA THR A 248 -6.83 -16.89 26.63
C THR A 248 -6.29 -15.91 27.67
N THR A 249 -5.06 -15.43 27.47
CA THR A 249 -4.37 -14.53 28.40
C THR A 249 -5.09 -13.19 28.55
N PRO A 250 -4.95 -12.48 29.70
CA PRO A 250 -5.58 -11.18 29.89
C PRO A 250 -5.21 -10.14 28.83
N ASP A 251 -3.94 -10.08 28.42
CA ASP A 251 -3.45 -9.19 27.36
C ASP A 251 -4.11 -9.53 26.03
N ARG A 252 -4.15 -10.80 25.65
CA ARG A 252 -4.79 -11.23 24.40
C ARG A 252 -6.29 -10.93 24.41
N LYS A 253 -6.97 -11.08 25.55
CA LYS A 253 -8.38 -10.68 25.71
C LYS A 253 -8.57 -9.17 25.53
N ARG A 254 -7.63 -8.34 25.99
CA ARG A 254 -7.67 -6.89 25.73
C ARG A 254 -7.55 -6.60 24.24
N ASP A 255 -6.61 -7.25 23.55
CA ASP A 255 -6.41 -7.06 22.11
C ASP A 255 -7.66 -7.49 21.30
N LEU A 256 -8.23 -8.66 21.62
CA LEU A 256 -9.45 -9.17 20.98
C LEU A 256 -10.65 -8.22 21.16
N ARG A 257 -10.79 -7.59 22.34
CA ARG A 257 -11.83 -6.58 22.58
C ARG A 257 -11.64 -5.32 21.71
N GLY A 258 -10.42 -5.01 21.28
CA GLY A 258 -10.15 -3.96 20.31
C GLY A 258 -10.46 -4.37 18.87
N VAL A 259 -10.10 -5.60 18.48
CA VAL A 259 -10.23 -6.09 17.10
C VAL A 259 -11.68 -6.49 16.74
N ILE A 260 -12.44 -7.08 17.65
CA ILE A 260 -13.81 -7.57 17.36
C ILE A 260 -14.74 -6.45 16.87
N PRO A 261 -14.81 -5.26 17.50
CA PRO A 261 -15.61 -4.15 16.98
C PRO A 261 -15.22 -3.70 15.58
N GLN A 262 -13.92 -3.71 15.25
CA GLN A 262 -13.42 -3.37 13.92
C GLN A 262 -13.91 -4.40 12.89
N LEU A 263 -13.73 -5.70 13.17
CA LEU A 263 -14.21 -6.77 12.31
C LEU A 263 -15.73 -6.74 12.11
N ARG A 264 -16.51 -6.45 13.16
CA ARG A 264 -17.97 -6.27 13.04
C ARG A 264 -18.34 -5.13 12.10
N ASN A 265 -17.63 -4.00 12.21
CA ASN A 265 -17.83 -2.87 11.32
C ASN A 265 -17.45 -3.20 9.86
N GLU A 266 -16.34 -3.92 9.66
CA GLU A 266 -15.94 -4.41 8.32
C GLU A 266 -17.02 -5.30 7.71
N VAL A 267 -17.50 -6.30 8.44
CA VAL A 267 -18.60 -7.19 8.00
C VAL A 267 -19.84 -6.37 7.64
N ALA A 268 -20.24 -5.43 8.50
CA ALA A 268 -21.40 -4.58 8.25
C ALA A 268 -21.23 -3.71 6.99
N THR A 269 -20.01 -3.24 6.73
CA THR A 269 -19.70 -2.41 5.58
C THR A 269 -19.68 -3.24 4.29
N LEU A 270 -19.01 -4.40 4.27
CA LEU A 270 -18.95 -5.32 3.13
C LEU A 270 -20.32 -5.88 2.73
N LYS A 271 -21.27 -5.95 3.67
CA LYS A 271 -22.67 -6.32 3.39
C LYS A 271 -23.47 -5.24 2.67
N LYS A 272 -23.11 -3.97 2.86
CA LYS A 272 -23.92 -2.80 2.43
C LYS A 272 -23.35 -2.08 1.22
N PHE A 273 -22.03 -2.08 1.07
CA PHE A 273 -21.35 -1.23 0.10
C PHE A 273 -20.47 -2.02 -0.87
N SER A 274 -20.30 -1.43 -2.04
CA SER A 274 -19.25 -1.74 -3.02
C SER A 274 -18.24 -0.60 -3.06
N PHE A 275 -17.03 -0.92 -3.51
CA PHE A 275 -15.86 -0.03 -3.47
C PHE A 275 -15.18 0.01 -4.82
N LEU A 276 -14.23 0.94 -4.96
CA LEU A 276 -13.28 0.90 -6.07
C LEU A 276 -12.48 -0.41 -6.00
N ILE A 277 -11.90 -0.84 -7.11
CA ILE A 277 -11.00 -1.98 -7.18
C ILE A 277 -9.64 -1.46 -7.69
N GLY A 278 -8.60 -1.51 -6.86
CA GLY A 278 -7.26 -1.01 -7.20
C GLY A 278 -6.73 -1.49 -8.56
N ALA A 279 -7.01 -2.74 -8.94
CA ALA A 279 -6.57 -3.31 -10.21
C ALA A 279 -7.37 -2.83 -11.44
N THR A 280 -8.56 -2.24 -11.26
CA THR A 280 -9.47 -1.91 -12.38
C THR A 280 -9.92 -0.47 -12.41
N ASP A 281 -9.82 0.28 -11.32
CA ASP A 281 -10.38 1.64 -11.26
C ASP A 281 -9.25 2.65 -11.08
N PRO A 282 -9.16 3.70 -11.93
CA PRO A 282 -8.10 4.69 -11.84
C PRO A 282 -8.41 5.71 -10.74
N TYR A 283 -7.71 5.59 -9.62
CA TYR A 283 -7.84 6.52 -8.51
C TYR A 283 -6.49 6.83 -7.85
N ILE A 284 -6.49 7.88 -7.03
CA ILE A 284 -5.36 8.29 -6.18
C ILE A 284 -5.76 8.22 -4.72
N VAL A 285 -4.75 8.16 -3.85
CA VAL A 285 -4.90 8.19 -2.41
C VAL A 285 -4.33 9.51 -1.88
N VAL A 286 -5.08 10.18 -1.00
CA VAL A 286 -4.63 11.42 -0.36
C VAL A 286 -4.52 11.22 1.15
N PRO A 287 -3.58 11.90 1.84
CA PRO A 287 -3.50 11.82 3.29
C PRO A 287 -4.77 12.31 3.97
N GLY A 288 -5.16 11.69 5.08
CA GLY A 288 -6.29 12.15 5.90
C GLY A 288 -6.14 13.57 6.49
N ALA A 289 -4.93 14.13 6.48
CA ALA A 289 -4.69 15.53 6.80
C ALA A 289 -5.30 16.47 5.76
N PHE A 290 -5.28 16.07 4.49
CA PHE A 290 -5.68 16.93 3.37
C PHE A 290 -7.21 16.99 3.21
N THR A 291 -7.94 16.16 3.96
CA THR A 291 -9.41 16.10 3.94
C THR A 291 -10.05 17.02 4.99
N ARG A 292 -9.26 17.85 5.68
CA ARG A 292 -9.71 18.76 6.74
C ARG A 292 -9.35 20.20 6.35
N GLY A 293 -10.22 21.16 6.67
CA GLY A 293 -10.00 22.57 6.38
C GLY A 293 -10.90 23.14 5.28
N ALA A 294 -10.68 24.41 4.94
CA ALA A 294 -11.54 25.17 4.02
C ALA A 294 -11.43 24.68 2.56
N ASP A 295 -10.22 24.34 2.11
CA ASP A 295 -9.93 23.85 0.75
C ASP A 295 -9.55 22.37 0.74
N ALA A 296 -10.18 21.61 1.64
CA ALA A 296 -9.98 20.19 1.79
C ALA A 296 -10.34 19.41 0.52
N VAL A 297 -9.50 18.43 0.21
CA VAL A 297 -9.79 17.40 -0.78
C VAL A 297 -10.85 16.45 -0.22
N LYS A 298 -11.82 16.07 -1.05
CA LYS A 298 -12.86 15.12 -0.69
C LYS A 298 -12.76 13.86 -1.53
N THR A 299 -13.14 12.75 -0.92
CA THR A 299 -13.40 11.50 -1.65
C THR A 299 -14.39 11.76 -2.79
N GLY A 300 -14.04 11.33 -3.99
CA GLY A 300 -14.82 11.55 -5.21
C GLY A 300 -14.42 12.78 -6.02
N ASP A 301 -13.56 13.68 -5.49
CA ASP A 301 -13.02 14.78 -6.29
C ASP A 301 -12.21 14.23 -7.47
N TYR A 302 -12.35 14.86 -8.63
CA TYR A 302 -11.60 14.48 -9.83
C TYR A 302 -10.15 14.92 -9.69
N ALA A 303 -9.26 14.13 -10.27
CA ALA A 303 -7.83 14.36 -10.23
C ALA A 303 -7.17 13.99 -11.57
N LEU A 304 -5.93 14.41 -11.72
CA LEU A 304 -5.01 13.99 -12.76
C LEU A 304 -3.73 13.48 -12.12
N VAL A 305 -3.12 12.49 -12.76
CA VAL A 305 -1.75 12.05 -12.50
C VAL A 305 -0.95 12.35 -13.74
N VAL A 306 0.14 13.10 -13.61
CA VAL A 306 1.05 13.43 -14.70
C VAL A 306 2.36 12.71 -14.47
N PHE A 307 2.75 11.88 -15.44
CA PHE A 307 4.03 11.21 -15.44
C PHE A 307 4.60 11.16 -16.86
N ALA A 308 5.87 11.54 -17.01
CA ALA A 308 6.52 11.74 -18.29
C ALA A 308 5.69 12.65 -19.23
N ASN A 309 5.14 12.10 -20.31
CA ASN A 309 4.41 12.84 -21.34
C ASN A 309 2.89 12.59 -21.29
N THR A 310 2.40 11.90 -20.26
CA THR A 310 1.02 11.43 -20.20
C THR A 310 0.28 12.04 -19.01
N VAL A 311 -0.99 12.39 -19.24
CA VAL A 311 -1.91 12.89 -18.22
C VAL A 311 -3.02 11.85 -18.02
N TYR A 312 -3.02 11.19 -16.87
CA TYR A 312 -3.97 10.14 -16.52
C TYR A 312 -5.12 10.73 -15.71
N PRO A 313 -6.38 10.65 -16.19
CA PRO A 313 -7.53 11.06 -15.40
C PRO A 313 -7.79 10.05 -14.28
N ALA A 314 -8.13 10.55 -13.10
CA ALA A 314 -8.35 9.75 -11.91
C ALA A 314 -9.40 10.41 -11.00
N VAL A 315 -9.77 9.70 -9.95
CA VAL A 315 -10.60 10.23 -8.85
C VAL A 315 -9.85 10.08 -7.52
N VAL A 316 -10.15 10.93 -6.54
CA VAL A 316 -9.74 10.69 -5.15
C VAL A 316 -10.55 9.51 -4.61
N GLY A 317 -9.93 8.34 -4.62
CA GLY A 317 -10.60 7.07 -4.33
C GLY A 317 -10.44 6.60 -2.89
N ASP A 318 -9.29 6.88 -2.29
CA ASP A 318 -9.03 6.51 -0.91
C ASP A 318 -8.32 7.59 -0.10
N ILE A 319 -8.43 7.46 1.22
CA ILE A 319 -7.82 8.34 2.21
C ILE A 319 -6.80 7.52 3.00
N GLY A 320 -5.53 7.85 2.78
CA GLY A 320 -4.39 7.18 3.40
C GLY A 320 -4.01 7.76 4.77
N PRO A 321 -2.95 7.22 5.39
CA PRO A 321 -2.42 7.74 6.64
C PRO A 321 -1.88 9.17 6.47
N ASN A 322 -1.77 9.90 7.58
CA ASN A 322 -1.43 11.33 7.57
C ASN A 322 0.04 11.63 7.25
N ASP A 323 0.90 10.61 7.26
CA ASP A 323 2.34 10.72 7.11
C ASP A 323 2.85 10.24 5.75
N LYS A 324 1.97 9.94 4.78
CA LYS A 324 2.36 9.39 3.47
C LYS A 324 1.58 10.06 2.35
N VAL A 325 2.28 10.43 1.27
CA VAL A 325 1.70 10.93 0.02
C VAL A 325 2.17 10.08 -1.16
N GLY A 326 1.68 10.39 -2.36
CA GLY A 326 2.19 9.77 -3.59
C GLY A 326 1.72 8.33 -3.74
N GLU A 327 0.41 8.06 -3.66
CA GLU A 327 -0.12 6.71 -3.82
C GLU A 327 -1.26 6.70 -4.83
N ALA A 328 -1.28 5.68 -5.69
CA ALA A 328 -2.26 5.54 -6.75
C ALA A 328 -2.68 4.07 -6.92
N SER A 329 -3.89 3.89 -7.46
CA SER A 329 -4.44 2.58 -7.80
C SER A 329 -3.44 1.72 -8.58
N PHE A 330 -3.47 0.43 -8.32
CA PHE A 330 -2.66 -0.56 -9.02
C PHE A 330 -2.85 -0.51 -10.55
N ARG A 331 -4.02 -0.09 -11.02
CA ARG A 331 -4.30 0.21 -12.43
C ARG A 331 -3.38 1.30 -12.99
N ILE A 332 -3.29 2.45 -12.34
CA ILE A 332 -2.40 3.55 -12.77
C ILE A 332 -0.94 3.09 -12.70
N ALA A 333 -0.57 2.40 -11.62
CA ALA A 333 0.78 1.89 -11.45
C ALA A 333 1.20 0.90 -12.56
N LYS A 334 0.28 0.03 -13.01
CA LYS A 334 0.52 -0.92 -14.11
C LYS A 334 0.61 -0.24 -15.48
N GLU A 335 -0.18 0.81 -15.70
CA GLU A 335 -0.11 1.60 -16.93
C GLU A 335 1.23 2.34 -17.04
N ILE A 336 1.71 2.92 -15.93
CA ILE A 336 3.02 3.60 -15.89
C ILE A 336 4.18 2.61 -16.00
N ASN A 337 4.10 1.49 -15.29
CA ASN A 337 5.13 0.47 -15.28
C ASN A 337 4.50 -0.94 -15.25
N PRO A 338 4.57 -1.71 -16.36
CA PRO A 338 4.01 -3.05 -16.42
C PRO A 338 4.58 -4.03 -15.38
N GLN A 339 5.75 -3.75 -14.81
CA GLN A 339 6.38 -4.57 -13.75
C GLN A 339 5.90 -4.23 -12.34
N SER A 340 5.04 -3.22 -12.18
CA SER A 340 4.48 -2.87 -10.87
C SER A 340 3.74 -4.06 -10.26
N THR A 341 3.84 -4.21 -8.96
CA THR A 341 3.04 -5.16 -8.16
C THR A 341 2.59 -4.43 -6.91
N PRO A 342 1.70 -4.99 -6.07
CA PRO A 342 1.40 -4.38 -4.77
C PRO A 342 2.63 -4.16 -3.87
N TYR A 343 3.77 -4.78 -4.17
CA TYR A 343 5.04 -4.61 -3.44
C TYR A 343 6.17 -4.01 -4.29
N ASN A 344 5.91 -3.73 -5.57
CA ASN A 344 6.89 -3.15 -6.48
C ASN A 344 6.29 -1.87 -7.07
N ARG A 345 6.80 -0.74 -6.61
CA ARG A 345 6.32 0.58 -6.99
C ARG A 345 6.66 0.94 -8.44
N PRO A 346 5.81 1.71 -9.15
CA PRO A 346 6.09 2.18 -10.49
C PRO A 346 7.20 3.24 -10.56
N VAL A 347 7.26 4.15 -9.58
CA VAL A 347 8.16 5.30 -9.57
C VAL A 347 8.71 5.51 -8.15
N SER A 348 10.04 5.47 -7.99
CA SER A 348 10.69 5.65 -6.68
C SER A 348 11.21 7.07 -6.45
N GLU A 349 11.42 7.82 -7.54
CA GLU A 349 11.78 9.23 -7.50
C GLU A 349 10.55 10.12 -7.43
N LEU A 350 10.73 11.37 -6.99
CA LEU A 350 9.63 12.34 -6.81
C LEU A 350 9.08 12.91 -8.12
N LYS A 351 9.02 12.11 -9.20
CA LYS A 351 8.75 12.53 -10.58
C LYS A 351 7.28 12.48 -10.99
N VAL A 352 6.37 12.23 -10.06
CA VAL A 352 4.94 12.21 -10.33
C VAL A 352 4.30 13.49 -9.84
N THR A 353 3.55 14.15 -10.70
CA THR A 353 2.71 15.29 -10.31
C THR A 353 1.27 14.84 -10.22
N TYR A 354 0.60 15.09 -9.10
CA TYR A 354 -0.83 14.87 -8.95
C TYR A 354 -1.52 16.24 -8.89
N LEU A 355 -2.64 16.36 -9.58
CA LEU A 355 -3.44 17.58 -9.61
C LEU A 355 -4.88 17.21 -9.24
N VAL A 356 -5.29 17.58 -8.04
CA VAL A 356 -6.65 17.36 -7.56
C VAL A 356 -7.48 18.60 -7.81
N PHE A 357 -8.76 18.45 -8.15
CA PHE A 357 -9.70 19.56 -8.28
C PHE A 357 -10.72 19.53 -7.12
N PRO A 358 -10.46 20.22 -5.99
CA PRO A 358 -11.34 20.17 -4.83
C PRO A 358 -12.76 20.62 -5.12
N GLY A 359 -13.74 19.95 -4.49
CA GLY A 359 -15.16 20.29 -4.60
C GLY A 359 -15.78 19.93 -5.94
N THR A 360 -15.24 18.92 -6.62
CA THR A 360 -15.74 18.42 -7.91
C THR A 360 -16.41 17.05 -7.82
N ALA A 361 -16.41 16.44 -6.63
CA ALA A 361 -17.13 15.21 -6.35
C ALA A 361 -18.59 15.27 -6.80
N ASP A 362 -19.06 14.19 -7.41
CA ASP A 362 -20.37 14.12 -8.08
C ASP A 362 -21.23 12.98 -7.50
N PRO A 363 -21.78 13.15 -6.28
CA PRO A 363 -22.68 12.18 -5.66
C PRO A 363 -24.08 12.19 -6.33
N PRO A 364 -24.84 11.07 -6.28
CA PRO A 364 -24.52 9.82 -5.60
C PRO A 364 -23.42 9.03 -6.31
N PHE A 365 -22.54 8.40 -5.53
CA PHE A 365 -21.49 7.57 -6.08
C PHE A 365 -22.04 6.23 -6.58
N GLY A 366 -21.35 5.67 -7.57
CA GLY A 366 -21.63 4.37 -8.15
C GLY A 366 -20.36 3.77 -8.76
N PRO A 367 -20.46 2.64 -9.46
CA PRO A 367 -19.34 2.07 -10.20
C PRO A 367 -18.72 3.12 -11.13
N PRO A 368 -17.36 3.18 -11.23
CA PRO A 368 -16.70 4.14 -12.11
C PRO A 368 -17.16 4.02 -13.56
N ASP A 369 -17.64 5.14 -14.09
CA ASP A 369 -17.86 5.34 -15.51
C ASP A 369 -16.61 6.02 -16.09
N LEU A 370 -15.82 5.26 -16.85
CA LEU A 370 -14.53 5.70 -17.38
C LEU A 370 -14.67 6.79 -18.45
N GLU A 371 -15.77 6.80 -19.20
CA GLU A 371 -16.05 7.85 -20.19
C GLU A 371 -16.48 9.14 -19.48
N LYS A 372 -17.35 9.03 -18.47
CA LYS A 372 -17.70 10.18 -17.62
C LYS A 372 -16.46 10.74 -16.94
N LEU A 373 -15.58 9.89 -16.43
CA LEU A 373 -14.30 10.29 -15.82
C LEU A 373 -13.46 11.10 -16.82
N GLN A 374 -13.26 10.57 -18.04
CA GLN A 374 -12.54 11.26 -19.11
C GLN A 374 -13.13 12.66 -19.39
N VAL A 375 -14.45 12.73 -19.63
CA VAL A 375 -15.14 13.98 -19.98
C VAL A 375 -15.05 15.00 -18.84
N ARG A 376 -15.21 14.55 -17.59
CA ARG A 376 -15.15 15.44 -16.42
C ARG A 376 -13.74 15.97 -16.17
N CYS A 377 -12.72 15.12 -16.25
CA CYS A 377 -11.34 15.54 -16.13
C CYS A 377 -10.93 16.48 -17.28
N GLN A 378 -11.35 16.20 -18.52
CA GLN A 378 -11.08 17.08 -19.66
C GLN A 378 -11.67 18.48 -19.43
N LYS A 379 -12.95 18.55 -19.02
CA LYS A 379 -13.59 19.83 -18.72
C LYS A 379 -12.83 20.63 -17.65
N LEU A 380 -12.39 19.97 -16.58
CA LEU A 380 -11.68 20.63 -15.48
C LEU A 380 -10.28 21.11 -15.90
N VAL A 381 -9.62 20.37 -16.78
CA VAL A 381 -8.36 20.76 -17.41
C VAL A 381 -8.55 21.98 -18.31
N ASP A 382 -9.62 22.02 -19.10
CA ASP A 382 -9.92 23.16 -19.98
C ASP A 382 -10.18 24.44 -19.17
N GLU A 383 -10.82 24.32 -18.00
CA GLU A 383 -11.04 25.43 -17.06
C GLU A 383 -9.74 26.02 -16.48
N ILE A 384 -8.61 25.32 -16.57
CA ILE A 384 -7.30 25.79 -16.11
C ILE A 384 -6.31 26.07 -17.26
N GLY A 385 -6.80 26.24 -18.49
CA GLY A 385 -5.97 26.57 -19.65
C GLY A 385 -5.67 25.41 -20.60
N GLY A 386 -6.28 24.23 -20.37
CA GLY A 386 -6.20 23.08 -21.27
C GLY A 386 -4.94 22.23 -21.09
N ALA A 387 -4.97 21.03 -21.68
CA ALA A 387 -3.80 20.19 -21.86
C ALA A 387 -3.37 20.20 -23.34
N THR A 388 -2.07 20.13 -23.58
CA THR A 388 -1.52 20.09 -24.96
C THR A 388 -1.53 18.69 -25.57
N VAL A 389 -1.83 17.67 -24.76
CA VAL A 389 -2.01 16.28 -25.17
C VAL A 389 -3.39 15.79 -24.73
N PRO A 390 -3.99 14.83 -25.46
CA PRO A 390 -5.21 14.20 -24.98
C PRO A 390 -4.97 13.48 -23.65
N LEU A 391 -5.93 13.59 -22.74
CA LEU A 391 -5.93 12.80 -21.50
C LEU A 391 -6.00 11.31 -21.85
N HIS A 392 -5.28 10.48 -21.09
CA HIS A 392 -5.23 9.04 -21.29
C HIS A 392 -6.64 8.42 -21.22
N HIS A 393 -7.00 7.64 -22.23
CA HIS A 393 -8.31 6.98 -22.31
C HIS A 393 -8.27 5.59 -21.67
N TRP A 394 -9.06 5.41 -20.61
CA TRP A 394 -9.12 4.17 -19.86
C TRP A 394 -10.07 3.15 -20.49
N VAL A 395 -9.55 2.00 -20.90
CA VAL A 395 -10.38 0.89 -21.44
C VAL A 395 -11.04 0.10 -20.30
N ASN A 396 -12.30 -0.31 -20.45
CA ASN A 396 -12.93 -1.21 -19.49
C ASN A 396 -12.32 -2.62 -19.60
N ILE A 397 -11.68 -3.09 -18.53
CA ILE A 397 -11.02 -4.40 -18.46
C ILE A 397 -11.81 -5.44 -17.67
N LEU A 398 -12.99 -5.07 -17.16
CA LEU A 398 -13.86 -6.02 -16.48
C LEU A 398 -14.56 -6.92 -17.50
N PRO A 399 -14.79 -8.20 -17.15
CA PRO A 399 -15.52 -9.11 -18.02
C PRO A 399 -16.93 -8.54 -18.25
N THR A 400 -17.34 -8.44 -19.52
CA THR A 400 -18.72 -8.09 -19.87
C THR A 400 -19.65 -9.13 -19.25
N PRO A 401 -20.74 -8.71 -18.57
CA PRO A 401 -21.67 -9.67 -17.98
C PRO A 401 -22.24 -10.54 -19.09
N THR A 402 -21.96 -11.85 -19.03
CA THR A 402 -22.61 -12.83 -19.90
C THR A 402 -24.12 -12.66 -19.72
N PRO A 403 -24.91 -12.44 -20.79
CA PRO A 403 -26.36 -12.36 -20.64
C PRO A 403 -26.84 -13.64 -19.96
N SER A 404 -27.51 -13.49 -18.81
CA SER A 404 -28.17 -14.62 -18.16
C SER A 404 -29.11 -15.25 -19.20
N PRO A 405 -29.11 -16.58 -19.39
CA PRO A 405 -30.05 -17.21 -20.29
C PRO A 405 -31.45 -16.79 -19.84
N THR A 406 -32.18 -16.11 -20.72
CA THR A 406 -33.61 -15.89 -20.58
C THR A 406 -34.23 -17.24 -20.22
N PRO A 407 -35.03 -17.35 -19.14
CA PRO A 407 -35.71 -18.60 -18.86
C PRO A 407 -36.50 -18.98 -20.10
N SER A 408 -36.13 -20.10 -20.71
CA SER A 408 -36.87 -20.68 -21.81
C SER A 408 -38.33 -20.82 -21.34
N PRO A 409 -39.33 -20.35 -22.10
CA PRO A 409 -40.71 -20.44 -21.66
C PRO A 409 -41.03 -21.91 -21.40
N THR A 410 -41.39 -22.22 -20.17
CA THR A 410 -41.94 -23.52 -19.77
C THR A 410 -43.06 -23.88 -20.76
N PRO A 411 -43.01 -25.04 -21.43
CA PRO A 411 -44.09 -25.44 -22.31
C PRO A 411 -45.36 -25.56 -21.48
N SER A 412 -46.36 -24.76 -21.86
CA SER A 412 -47.72 -24.82 -21.31
C SER A 412 -48.28 -26.24 -21.55
N PRO A 413 -48.90 -26.89 -20.55
CA PRO A 413 -49.50 -28.20 -20.75
C PRO A 413 -50.68 -28.06 -21.73
N SER A 414 -50.54 -28.65 -22.92
CA SER A 414 -51.64 -28.78 -23.87
C SER A 414 -52.66 -29.78 -23.31
N PRO A 415 -53.97 -29.49 -23.35
CA PRO A 415 -55.00 -30.31 -22.71
C PRO A 415 -55.17 -31.66 -23.41
N ALA A 416 -55.44 -32.69 -22.59
CA ALA A 416 -55.75 -34.04 -23.04
C ALA A 416 -56.96 -34.04 -24.00
N ALA A 417 -56.80 -34.71 -25.14
CA ALA A 417 -57.83 -34.89 -26.14
C ALA A 417 -58.89 -35.90 -25.66
N THR A 418 -60.14 -35.45 -25.63
CA THR A 418 -61.34 -36.28 -25.52
C THR A 418 -61.58 -37.00 -26.85
N SER A 419 -61.87 -38.30 -26.77
CA SER A 419 -62.15 -39.19 -27.90
C SER A 419 -63.52 -38.92 -28.55
N THR A 420 -63.53 -38.94 -29.89
CA THR A 420 -64.63 -39.33 -30.82
C THR A 420 -65.92 -38.49 -30.76
N ILE A 421 -66.40 -37.89 -31.87
CA ILE A 421 -67.22 -38.54 -32.92
C ILE A 421 -67.12 -37.73 -34.25
N SER A 422 -66.95 -38.47 -35.36
CA SER A 422 -67.06 -38.07 -36.79
C SER A 422 -68.51 -37.67 -37.19
N PRO A 423 -68.80 -36.94 -38.30
CA PRO A 423 -68.29 -37.28 -39.64
C PRO A 423 -68.07 -36.18 -40.69
N ALA A 424 -67.29 -36.59 -41.70
CA ALA A 424 -67.39 -36.27 -43.13
C ALA A 424 -67.27 -34.80 -43.58
N ALA A 425 -66.23 -34.47 -44.36
CA ALA A 425 -66.23 -34.68 -45.81
C ALA A 425 -64.92 -34.14 -46.44
N SER A 426 -64.34 -34.97 -47.32
CA SER A 426 -63.58 -34.70 -48.56
C SER A 426 -62.66 -33.46 -48.63
N ALA A 427 -61.33 -33.66 -48.71
CA ALA A 427 -60.52 -33.74 -49.96
C ALA A 427 -60.32 -32.35 -50.60
N SER A 428 -59.12 -31.79 -50.81
CA SER A 428 -57.85 -32.31 -51.32
C SER A 428 -56.71 -31.27 -51.13
N PRO A 429 -55.44 -31.64 -51.33
CA PRO A 429 -54.25 -30.92 -50.82
C PRO A 429 -53.50 -30.09 -51.88
N GLY A 430 -52.74 -29.08 -51.44
CA GLY A 430 -51.87 -28.24 -52.29
C GLY A 430 -50.45 -28.15 -51.73
N PHE A 431 -49.52 -28.77 -52.45
CA PHE A 431 -48.13 -29.07 -52.10
C PHE A 431 -47.19 -27.85 -51.98
N ALA A 432 -46.11 -28.06 -51.22
CA ALA A 432 -44.94 -27.22 -51.12
C ALA A 432 -43.72 -27.91 -51.80
N PHE A 433 -43.06 -27.18 -52.72
CA PHE A 433 -41.63 -27.22 -53.17
C PHE A 433 -41.01 -28.59 -53.58
N PRO A 434 -39.78 -28.71 -54.18
CA PRO A 434 -38.68 -27.75 -54.39
C PRO A 434 -37.95 -27.80 -55.76
N VAL A 435 -36.86 -27.01 -55.81
CA VAL A 435 -35.86 -26.62 -56.83
C VAL A 435 -35.01 -27.80 -57.40
N PRO A 436 -34.40 -27.67 -58.61
CA PRO A 436 -33.97 -28.80 -59.45
C PRO A 436 -32.46 -29.11 -59.40
N SER A 437 -32.05 -30.29 -59.88
CA SER A 437 -31.11 -30.43 -61.03
C SER A 437 -30.78 -31.89 -61.38
N ALA A 438 -30.78 -32.12 -62.69
CA ALA A 438 -30.36 -33.25 -63.53
C ALA A 438 -28.88 -33.67 -63.36
N SER A 439 -28.32 -34.79 -63.85
CA SER A 439 -28.75 -36.06 -64.47
C SER A 439 -27.47 -36.87 -64.80
N ALA A 440 -27.64 -38.17 -65.09
CA ALA A 440 -26.86 -39.06 -65.99
C ALA A 440 -25.97 -40.17 -65.35
N ASN A 441 -26.57 -41.38 -65.18
CA ASN A 441 -26.38 -42.64 -65.94
C ASN A 441 -25.00 -43.04 -66.51
N PRO A 442 -24.77 -44.34 -66.87
CA PRO A 442 -25.73 -45.45 -67.06
C PRO A 442 -25.81 -46.52 -65.96
#